data_AF-A0A9X3YLA5-F1
#
_entry.id   AF-A0A9X3YLA5-F1
#
_cell.length_a   1.000
_cell.length_b   1.000
_cell.length_c   1.000
_cell.angle_alpha   90.00
_cell.angle_beta   90.00
_cell.angle_gamma   90.00
#
_symmetry.space_group_name_H-M   'P 1'
#
loop_
_entity.id
_entity.type
_entity.pdbx_description
1 polymer ?
#
loop_
_entity_poly.entity_id
_entity_poly.type
_entity_poly.pdbx_seq_one_letter_code
_entity_poly.pdbx_strand_id
1 'polypeptide(L)'
;MNKFALCLVCFALAACAPTDPPAASYTAATAAARDPARGGARPGVWHRAEAERNGAPIAWEFRADVDAARRATLPQLVVVSVVNYVDVGEDKRLKASTIDAYDRIERDLAKLMAGKGELVAVLDHYRQYDWYFYATGVADVDAIKALFAQSGYNGVTVNVENDAQGEFYATLRERVDAR
;
A
#
# COMPACT_ATOMS: atom_id res chain seq x y z
N MET A 1 44.33 40.17 -54.13
CA MET A 1 43.11 40.77 -53.56
C MET A 1 42.23 39.66 -53.06
N ASN A 2 41.85 39.68 -51.76
CA ASN A 2 40.67 39.02 -51.17
C ASN A 2 40.59 37.48 -51.27
N LYS A 3 40.23 36.68 -50.26
CA LYS A 3 39.61 36.91 -48.95
C LYS A 3 39.81 35.61 -48.13
N PHE A 4 39.88 35.78 -46.82
CA PHE A 4 39.78 34.77 -45.78
C PHE A 4 38.63 33.78 -45.99
N ALA A 5 38.85 32.52 -45.64
CA ALA A 5 37.84 31.65 -45.03
C ALA A 5 38.53 30.51 -44.26
N LEU A 6 38.71 30.78 -42.96
CA LEU A 6 39.12 29.84 -41.93
C LEU A 6 37.89 29.00 -41.55
N CYS A 7 37.91 27.69 -41.71
CA CYS A 7 36.93 26.79 -41.08
C CYS A 7 37.67 25.77 -40.22
N LEU A 8 37.79 26.12 -38.93
CA LEU A 8 38.09 25.18 -37.85
C LEU A 8 37.02 24.09 -37.84
N VAL A 9 37.42 22.84 -38.05
CA VAL A 9 36.59 21.69 -37.69
C VAL A 9 37.04 21.23 -36.31
N CYS A 10 36.39 21.76 -35.27
CA CYS A 10 36.46 21.21 -33.92
C CYS A 10 35.63 19.92 -33.88
N PHE A 11 36.29 18.76 -33.99
CA PHE A 11 35.68 17.49 -33.61
C PHE A 11 35.51 17.47 -32.09
N ALA A 12 34.30 17.79 -31.63
CA ALA A 12 33.88 17.59 -30.26
C ALA A 12 33.75 16.08 -29.99
N LEU A 13 34.63 15.56 -29.14
CA LEU A 13 34.44 14.29 -28.45
C LEU A 13 33.21 14.43 -27.53
N ALA A 14 32.04 14.02 -28.03
CA ALA A 14 30.88 13.81 -27.20
C ALA A 14 31.11 12.55 -26.36
N ALA A 15 31.48 12.75 -25.10
CA ALA A 15 31.45 11.72 -24.08
C ALA A 15 30.00 11.22 -23.96
N CYS A 16 29.75 9.98 -24.35
CA CYS A 16 28.56 9.24 -23.93
C CYS A 16 28.70 8.96 -22.44
N ALA A 17 28.21 9.88 -21.61
CA ALA A 17 27.90 9.55 -20.23
C ALA A 17 26.71 8.58 -20.24
N PRO A 18 26.74 7.47 -19.48
CA PRO A 18 25.57 6.63 -19.30
C PRO A 18 24.48 7.48 -18.65
N THR A 19 23.34 7.59 -19.33
CA THR A 19 22.13 8.17 -18.75
C THR A 19 21.63 7.20 -17.71
N ASP A 20 22.00 7.42 -16.44
CA ASP A 20 21.36 6.76 -15.33
C ASP A 20 19.85 6.98 -15.44
N PRO A 21 19.01 5.94 -15.30
CA PRO A 21 17.57 6.13 -15.24
C PRO A 21 17.26 7.08 -14.08
N PRO A 22 16.27 7.97 -14.22
CA PRO A 22 15.91 8.87 -13.14
C PRO A 22 15.58 8.04 -11.90
N ALA A 23 16.32 8.25 -10.81
CA ALA A 23 16.02 7.68 -9.52
C ALA A 23 14.57 8.04 -9.17
N ALA A 24 13.75 7.03 -8.86
CA ALA A 24 12.39 7.23 -8.42
C ALA A 24 12.41 8.16 -7.19
N SER A 25 11.74 9.30 -7.31
CA SER A 25 11.66 10.29 -6.25
C SER A 25 10.85 9.73 -5.07
N TYR A 26 11.53 9.27 -4.03
CA TYR A 26 10.93 9.04 -2.72
C TYR A 26 10.56 10.40 -2.12
N THR A 27 9.31 10.82 -2.27
CA THR A 27 8.77 11.95 -1.50
C THR A 27 8.51 11.48 -0.07
N ALA A 28 9.49 11.66 0.81
CA ALA A 28 9.30 11.54 2.24
C ALA A 28 8.41 12.69 2.74
N ALA A 29 7.13 12.42 2.97
CA ALA A 29 6.20 13.40 3.52
C ALA A 29 6.44 13.55 5.04
N THR A 30 7.02 14.68 5.44
CA THR A 30 7.06 15.14 6.83
C THR A 30 5.74 15.80 7.23
N ALA A 31 5.32 15.55 8.48
CA ALA A 31 4.05 15.92 9.13
C ALA A 31 2.87 15.02 8.73
N ALA A 32 2.24 14.38 9.73
CA ALA A 32 1.13 13.42 9.65
C ALA A 32 0.39 13.51 8.31
N ALA A 33 0.88 12.73 7.33
CA ALA A 33 0.39 12.80 5.97
C ALA A 33 -1.02 12.22 5.99
N ARG A 34 -2.02 13.10 6.00
CA ARG A 34 -3.39 12.74 5.62
C ARG A 34 -3.26 12.11 4.25
N ASP A 35 -3.58 10.83 4.12
CA ASP A 35 -3.73 10.23 2.81
C ASP A 35 -4.82 11.00 2.05
N PRO A 36 -4.48 11.79 1.01
CA PRO A 36 -5.44 12.59 0.28
C PRO A 36 -6.38 11.74 -0.59
N ALA A 37 -6.08 10.45 -0.81
CA ALA A 37 -6.95 9.55 -1.58
C ALA A 37 -8.07 8.90 -0.76
N ARG A 38 -7.96 8.89 0.58
CA ARG A 38 -8.82 8.07 1.48
C ARG A 38 -9.33 8.78 2.72
N GLY A 39 -9.50 10.10 2.64
CA GLY A 39 -10.10 10.89 3.72
C GLY A 39 -9.24 11.03 4.99
N GLY A 40 -7.95 10.65 4.97
CA GLY A 40 -6.93 11.10 5.92
C GLY A 40 -7.10 10.70 7.40
N ALA A 41 -7.75 9.58 7.72
CA ALA A 41 -8.09 9.21 9.11
C ALA A 41 -7.16 8.17 9.77
N ARG A 42 -6.19 7.59 9.05
CA ARG A 42 -5.31 6.55 9.62
C ARG A 42 -4.21 7.20 10.49
N PRO A 43 -4.02 6.80 11.76
CA PRO A 43 -2.92 7.30 12.57
C PRO A 43 -1.57 6.79 12.05
N GLY A 44 -0.50 7.55 12.30
CA GLY A 44 0.87 7.17 11.95
C GLY A 44 1.36 7.70 10.61
N VAL A 45 2.53 7.22 10.19
CA VAL A 45 3.14 7.57 8.89
C VAL A 45 2.84 6.46 7.90
N TRP A 46 2.21 6.80 6.78
CA TRP A 46 1.82 5.83 5.75
C TRP A 46 2.60 6.07 4.46
N HIS A 47 3.06 4.98 3.84
CA HIS A 47 3.60 4.97 2.49
C HIS A 47 2.63 4.30 1.54
N ARG A 48 2.69 4.72 0.28
CA ARG A 48 1.97 4.09 -0.82
C ARG A 48 2.98 3.61 -1.85
N ALA A 49 2.82 2.36 -2.30
CA ALA A 49 3.64 1.74 -3.32
C ALA A 49 2.75 1.09 -4.39
N GLU A 50 2.97 1.45 -5.65
CA GLU A 50 2.17 0.94 -6.77
C GLU A 50 2.96 -0.08 -7.59
N ALA A 51 2.25 -1.03 -8.21
CA ALA A 51 2.82 -2.04 -9.08
C ALA A 51 1.84 -2.47 -10.16
N GLU A 52 2.31 -3.41 -10.98
CA GLU A 52 1.46 -4.29 -11.76
C GLU A 52 1.53 -5.73 -11.25
N ARG A 53 0.38 -6.39 -11.18
CA ARG A 53 0.24 -7.84 -10.95
C ARG A 53 -0.69 -8.40 -12.03
N ASN A 54 -0.19 -9.32 -12.85
CA ASN A 54 -0.96 -9.96 -13.93
C ASN A 54 -1.63 -8.96 -14.91
N GLY A 55 -0.93 -7.90 -15.33
CA GLY A 55 -1.51 -6.92 -16.25
C GLY A 55 -2.59 -6.03 -15.63
N ALA A 56 -2.59 -5.88 -14.31
CA ALA A 56 -3.52 -5.03 -13.57
C ALA A 56 -2.79 -4.24 -12.48
N PRO A 57 -3.18 -2.98 -12.23
CA PRO A 57 -2.58 -2.17 -11.19
C PRO A 57 -2.88 -2.77 -9.81
N ILE A 58 -1.89 -2.67 -8.92
CA ILE A 58 -2.00 -3.02 -7.51
C ILE A 58 -1.37 -1.89 -6.70
N ALA A 59 -1.99 -1.51 -5.58
CA ALA A 59 -1.45 -0.52 -4.68
C ALA A 59 -1.39 -1.07 -3.25
N TRP A 60 -0.22 -0.91 -2.63
CA TRP A 60 -0.01 -1.15 -1.21
C TRP A 60 -0.01 0.17 -0.48
N GLU A 61 -0.72 0.23 0.63
CA GLU A 61 -0.59 1.30 1.61
C GLU A 61 -0.19 0.70 2.94
N PHE A 62 0.89 1.16 3.55
CA PHE A 62 1.39 0.53 4.77
C PHE A 62 2.06 1.53 5.71
N ARG A 63 2.03 1.21 7.00
CA ARG A 63 2.64 2.04 8.03
C ARG A 63 4.16 1.94 8.04
N ALA A 64 4.81 3.09 7.91
CA ALA A 64 6.25 3.28 7.97
C ALA A 64 6.81 3.22 9.40
N ASP A 65 5.97 3.46 10.40
CA ASP A 65 6.34 3.62 11.80
C ASP A 65 6.04 2.38 12.66
N VAL A 66 5.66 1.25 12.04
CA VAL A 66 5.53 -0.03 12.75
C VAL A 66 6.92 -0.60 13.03
N ASP A 67 7.39 -0.40 14.26
CA ASP A 67 8.66 -0.95 14.74
C ASP A 67 8.52 -2.40 15.28
N ALA A 68 9.65 -3.04 15.51
CA ALA A 68 9.70 -4.42 16.00
C ALA A 68 9.19 -4.57 17.45
N ALA A 69 9.36 -3.56 18.30
CA ALA A 69 8.93 -3.60 19.69
C ALA A 69 7.41 -3.60 19.81
N ARG A 70 6.73 -2.82 18.95
CA ARG A 70 5.27 -2.76 18.84
C ARG A 70 4.68 -4.02 18.23
N ARG A 71 5.39 -4.70 17.33
CA ARG A 71 4.99 -6.03 16.82
C ARG A 71 5.10 -7.12 17.88
N ALA A 72 6.13 -7.06 18.73
CA ALA A 72 6.30 -8.05 19.80
C ALA A 72 5.14 -8.06 20.80
N THR A 73 4.42 -6.94 20.95
CA THR A 73 3.20 -6.87 21.77
C THR A 73 1.93 -7.26 21.02
N LEU A 74 1.99 -7.40 19.69
CA LEU A 74 0.88 -7.72 18.79
C LEU A 74 1.26 -8.90 17.86
N PRO A 75 1.44 -10.12 18.40
CA PRO A 75 2.11 -11.20 17.69
C PRO A 75 1.28 -11.82 16.55
N GLN A 76 0.00 -11.45 16.42
CA GLN A 76 -0.87 -12.05 15.41
C GLN A 76 -1.15 -11.08 14.27
N LEU A 77 -0.98 -11.55 13.04
CA LEU A 77 -1.40 -10.86 11.83
C LEU A 77 -2.80 -11.34 11.45
N VAL A 78 -3.74 -10.42 11.37
CA VAL A 78 -5.12 -10.67 10.98
C VAL A 78 -5.31 -10.06 9.60
N VAL A 79 -5.65 -10.90 8.63
CA VAL A 79 -5.87 -10.49 7.24
C VAL A 79 -7.36 -10.62 6.95
N VAL A 80 -8.00 -9.50 6.65
CA VAL A 80 -9.40 -9.45 6.23
C VAL A 80 -9.43 -9.16 4.74
N SER A 81 -9.97 -10.08 3.95
CA SER A 81 -9.96 -10.03 2.49
C SER A 81 -11.37 -10.03 1.92
N VAL A 82 -11.66 -9.10 1.02
CA VAL A 82 -12.85 -9.14 0.16
C VAL A 82 -12.41 -9.54 -1.24
N VAL A 83 -12.88 -10.71 -1.69
CA VAL A 83 -12.51 -11.26 -3.01
C VAL A 83 -13.73 -11.26 -3.93
N ASN A 84 -13.52 -10.96 -5.21
CA ASN A 84 -14.53 -11.00 -6.28
C ASN A 84 -15.71 -10.03 -6.13
N TYR A 85 -15.63 -9.06 -5.20
CA TYR A 85 -16.68 -8.07 -4.94
C TYR A 85 -16.18 -6.64 -5.19
N VAL A 86 -15.43 -6.47 -6.27
CA VAL A 86 -14.71 -5.25 -6.58
C VAL A 86 -15.22 -4.68 -7.90
N ASP A 87 -15.91 -3.55 -7.85
CA ASP A 87 -16.31 -2.82 -9.05
C ASP A 87 -15.13 -1.98 -9.54
N VAL A 88 -14.72 -2.18 -10.79
CA VAL A 88 -13.51 -1.60 -11.36
C VAL A 88 -13.82 -0.85 -12.64
N GLY A 89 -13.03 0.19 -12.92
CA GLY A 89 -13.05 0.90 -14.19
C GLY A 89 -12.48 0.07 -15.33
N GLU A 90 -12.54 0.61 -16.54
CA GLU A 90 -11.95 -0.01 -17.73
C GLU A 90 -10.43 -0.20 -17.61
N ASP A 91 -9.78 0.65 -16.82
CA ASP A 91 -8.36 0.61 -16.48
C ASP A 91 -8.03 -0.41 -15.36
N LYS A 92 -9.02 -1.20 -14.93
CA LYS A 92 -8.94 -2.14 -13.80
C LYS A 92 -8.58 -1.47 -12.46
N ARG A 93 -8.70 -0.15 -12.34
CA ARG A 93 -8.60 0.52 -11.04
C ARG A 93 -9.93 0.47 -10.32
N LEU A 94 -9.88 0.51 -8.99
CA LEU A 94 -11.08 0.62 -8.17
C LEU A 94 -11.83 1.90 -8.52
N LYS A 95 -13.16 1.83 -8.68
CA LYS A 95 -13.97 3.03 -8.80
C LYS A 95 -13.99 3.80 -7.49
N ALA A 96 -14.16 5.12 -7.56
CA ALA A 96 -14.23 5.98 -6.38
C ALA A 96 -15.31 5.53 -5.38
N SER A 97 -16.49 5.12 -5.87
CA SER A 97 -17.58 4.60 -5.02
C SER A 97 -17.21 3.33 -4.26
N THR A 98 -16.35 2.49 -4.83
CA THR A 98 -15.82 1.28 -4.20
C THR A 98 -14.80 1.63 -3.13
N ILE A 99 -13.90 2.59 -3.42
CA ILE A 99 -12.95 3.13 -2.43
C ILE A 99 -13.71 3.72 -1.24
N ASP A 100 -14.73 4.54 -1.46
CA ASP A 100 -15.55 5.13 -0.40
C ASP A 100 -16.25 4.07 0.48
N ALA A 101 -16.68 2.96 -0.13
CA ALA A 101 -17.28 1.84 0.60
C ALA A 101 -16.24 1.10 1.45
N TYR A 102 -15.06 0.85 0.90
CA TYR A 102 -13.96 0.20 1.63
C TYR A 102 -13.40 1.10 2.73
N ASP A 103 -13.34 2.40 2.54
CA ASP A 103 -12.95 3.35 3.59
C ASP A 103 -13.98 3.36 4.75
N ARG A 104 -15.28 3.17 4.47
CA ARG A 104 -16.29 2.98 5.54
C ARG A 104 -16.03 1.69 6.31
N ILE A 105 -15.86 0.58 5.61
CA ILE A 105 -15.59 -0.74 6.21
C ILE A 105 -14.31 -0.70 7.04
N GLU A 106 -13.26 -0.07 6.51
CA GLU A 106 -11.99 0.10 7.21
C GLU A 106 -12.17 0.81 8.55
N ARG A 107 -12.94 1.91 8.57
CA ARG A 107 -13.23 2.63 9.80
C ARG A 107 -13.98 1.76 10.80
N ASP A 108 -14.91 0.94 10.35
CA ASP A 108 -15.68 0.07 11.24
C ASP A 108 -14.85 -1.12 11.73
N LEU A 109 -13.97 -1.66 10.89
CA LEU A 109 -12.95 -2.63 11.30
C LEU A 109 -11.99 -2.04 12.33
N ALA A 110 -11.49 -0.82 12.10
CA ALA A 110 -10.60 -0.14 13.04
C ALA A 110 -11.28 0.12 14.40
N LYS A 111 -12.58 0.47 14.41
CA LYS A 111 -13.36 0.56 15.65
C LYS A 111 -13.52 -0.79 16.33
N LEU A 112 -13.85 -1.85 15.58
CA LEU A 112 -14.00 -3.20 16.12
C LEU A 112 -12.70 -3.72 16.73
N MET A 113 -11.57 -3.42 16.09
CA MET A 113 -10.23 -3.82 16.52
C MET A 113 -9.62 -2.88 17.57
N ALA A 114 -10.30 -1.78 17.93
CA ALA A 114 -9.76 -0.79 18.86
C ALA A 114 -9.37 -1.43 20.21
N GLY A 115 -8.14 -1.18 20.64
CA GLY A 115 -7.57 -1.74 21.87
C GLY A 115 -7.16 -3.22 21.80
N LYS A 116 -7.44 -3.91 20.68
CA LYS A 116 -7.06 -5.31 20.43
C LYS A 116 -6.08 -5.46 19.27
N GLY A 117 -6.08 -4.51 18.35
CA GLY A 117 -5.18 -4.52 17.21
C GLY A 117 -5.12 -3.18 16.51
N GLU A 118 -4.27 -3.14 15.50
CA GLU A 118 -3.91 -1.93 14.79
C GLU A 118 -3.82 -2.20 13.31
N LEU A 119 -4.47 -1.36 12.50
CA LEU A 119 -4.35 -1.43 11.04
C LEU A 119 -2.94 -1.01 10.64
N VAL A 120 -2.29 -1.84 9.85
CA VAL A 120 -0.88 -1.68 9.52
C VAL A 120 -0.63 -1.67 8.01
N ALA A 121 -1.42 -2.42 7.23
CA ALA A 121 -1.36 -2.33 5.78
C ALA A 121 -2.74 -2.54 5.14
N VAL A 122 -2.84 -2.09 3.90
CA VAL A 122 -4.00 -2.25 3.02
C VAL A 122 -3.50 -2.58 1.63
N LEU A 123 -4.21 -3.48 0.95
CA LEU A 123 -3.94 -3.85 -0.44
C LEU A 123 -5.13 -3.56 -1.33
N ASP A 124 -4.87 -2.80 -2.39
CA ASP A 124 -5.83 -2.54 -3.45
C ASP A 124 -5.48 -3.36 -4.68
N HIS A 125 -6.37 -4.26 -5.05
CA HIS A 125 -6.26 -5.00 -6.28
C HIS A 125 -7.64 -5.17 -6.92
N TYR A 126 -7.70 -5.18 -8.25
CA TYR A 126 -8.95 -5.17 -9.02
C TYR A 126 -9.91 -6.35 -8.77
N ARG A 127 -9.49 -7.37 -8.02
CA ARG A 127 -10.29 -8.53 -7.60
C ARG A 127 -10.22 -8.83 -6.11
N GLN A 128 -9.42 -8.06 -5.37
CA GLN A 128 -9.08 -8.35 -4.00
C GLN A 128 -8.79 -7.06 -3.27
N TYR A 129 -9.42 -6.88 -2.11
CA TYR A 129 -9.10 -5.80 -1.21
C TYR A 129 -8.82 -6.37 0.17
N ASP A 130 -7.63 -6.09 0.70
CA ASP A 130 -7.20 -6.66 1.97
C ASP A 130 -6.90 -5.57 3.00
N TRP A 131 -7.29 -5.83 4.26
CA TRP A 131 -6.85 -5.09 5.43
C TRP A 131 -5.99 -6.00 6.32
N TYR A 132 -4.83 -5.49 6.73
CA TYR A 132 -3.89 -6.19 7.58
C TYR A 132 -3.83 -5.51 8.94
N PHE A 133 -4.10 -6.27 10.00
CA PHE A 133 -4.02 -5.81 11.38
C PHE A 133 -2.99 -6.63 12.16
N TYR A 134 -2.16 -5.99 12.97
CA TYR A 134 -1.48 -6.69 14.06
C TYR A 134 -2.36 -6.65 15.32
N ALA A 135 -2.50 -7.77 16.03
CA ALA A 135 -3.42 -7.92 17.15
C ALA A 135 -2.84 -8.66 18.37
N THR A 136 -3.36 -8.33 19.56
CA THR A 136 -3.14 -9.08 20.81
C THR A 136 -4.08 -10.30 20.85
N GLY A 137 -3.56 -11.48 20.53
CA GLY A 137 -4.35 -12.71 20.56
C GLY A 137 -5.36 -12.84 19.41
N VAL A 138 -6.18 -13.89 19.47
CA VAL A 138 -7.07 -14.28 18.36
C VAL A 138 -8.10 -13.18 18.15
N ALA A 139 -8.05 -12.53 16.99
CA ALA A 139 -9.06 -11.57 16.59
C ALA A 139 -10.45 -12.22 16.62
N ASP A 140 -11.45 -11.40 16.92
CA ASP A 140 -12.84 -11.84 16.94
C ASP A 140 -13.34 -12.03 15.51
N VAL A 141 -12.97 -13.17 14.92
CA VAL A 141 -13.28 -13.55 13.54
C VAL A 141 -14.78 -13.51 13.28
N ASP A 142 -15.59 -13.91 14.26
CA ASP A 142 -17.03 -13.93 14.13
C ASP A 142 -17.61 -12.51 14.14
N ALA A 143 -17.11 -11.62 14.99
CA ALA A 143 -17.51 -10.20 14.95
C ALA A 143 -17.10 -9.51 13.64
N ILE A 144 -15.90 -9.82 13.11
CA ILE A 144 -15.47 -9.32 11.80
C ILE A 144 -16.42 -9.81 10.71
N LYS A 145 -16.70 -11.12 10.64
CA LYS A 145 -17.64 -11.66 9.64
C LYS A 145 -19.04 -11.07 9.78
N ALA A 146 -19.53 -10.87 11.00
CA ALA A 146 -20.82 -10.25 11.26
C ALA A 146 -20.89 -8.80 10.75
N LEU A 147 -19.82 -8.01 10.91
CA LEU A 147 -19.71 -6.65 10.37
C LEU A 147 -19.88 -6.63 8.84
N PHE A 148 -19.22 -7.55 8.14
CA PHE A 148 -19.32 -7.66 6.68
C PHE A 148 -20.69 -8.13 6.21
N ALA A 149 -21.29 -9.11 6.91
CA ALA A 149 -22.64 -9.58 6.61
C ALA A 149 -23.68 -8.45 6.71
N GLN A 150 -23.60 -7.61 7.75
CA GLN A 150 -24.48 -6.43 7.91
C GLN A 150 -24.28 -5.39 6.79
N SER A 151 -23.07 -5.32 6.25
CA SER A 151 -22.70 -4.42 5.15
C SER A 151 -23.05 -4.98 3.77
N GLY A 152 -23.63 -6.18 3.69
CA GLY A 152 -24.01 -6.85 2.43
C GLY A 152 -22.86 -7.56 1.72
N TYR A 153 -21.68 -7.70 2.35
CA TYR A 153 -20.53 -8.38 1.80
C TYR A 153 -20.45 -9.81 2.34
N ASN A 154 -20.81 -10.79 1.50
CA ASN A 154 -20.83 -12.21 1.89
C ASN A 154 -19.55 -12.98 1.50
N GLY A 155 -18.65 -12.33 0.75
CA GLY A 155 -17.39 -12.92 0.24
C GLY A 155 -16.14 -12.53 1.04
N VAL A 156 -16.28 -12.36 2.37
CA VAL A 156 -15.15 -12.00 3.23
C VAL A 156 -14.41 -13.25 3.72
N THR A 157 -13.09 -13.22 3.61
CA THR A 157 -12.18 -14.19 4.25
C THR A 157 -11.45 -13.50 5.39
N VAL A 158 -11.29 -14.18 6.52
CA VAL A 158 -10.51 -13.68 7.66
C VAL A 158 -9.50 -14.76 8.01
N ASN A 159 -8.21 -14.45 7.83
CA ASN A 159 -7.11 -15.32 8.19
C ASN A 159 -6.38 -14.74 9.41
N VAL A 160 -5.95 -15.60 10.32
CA VAL A 160 -5.16 -15.23 11.49
C VAL A 160 -3.87 -16.03 11.46
N GLU A 161 -2.75 -15.33 11.38
CA GLU A 161 -1.41 -15.88 11.27
C GLU A 161 -0.60 -15.47 12.50
N ASN A 162 0.30 -16.35 12.96
CA ASN A 162 1.28 -15.98 13.96
C ASN A 162 2.47 -15.34 13.25
N ASP A 163 2.68 -14.05 13.48
CA ASP A 163 3.74 -13.26 12.85
C ASP A 163 4.50 -12.45 13.91
N ALA A 164 4.79 -13.10 15.05
CA ALA A 164 5.50 -12.47 16.17
C ALA A 164 6.88 -11.90 15.78
N GLN A 165 7.51 -12.45 14.72
CA GLN A 165 8.79 -11.98 14.20
C GLN A 165 8.65 -10.85 13.17
N GLY A 166 7.44 -10.57 12.68
CA GLY A 166 7.18 -9.52 11.70
C GLY A 166 7.69 -9.83 10.29
N GLU A 167 7.64 -11.09 9.87
CA GLU A 167 8.07 -11.55 8.55
C GLU A 167 7.24 -10.92 7.43
N PHE A 168 5.93 -10.71 7.66
CA PHE A 168 5.07 -10.01 6.72
C PHE A 168 5.63 -8.62 6.40
N TYR A 169 5.96 -7.86 7.44
CA TYR A 169 6.46 -6.49 7.28
C TYR A 169 7.84 -6.41 6.67
N ALA A 170 8.73 -7.34 7.05
CA ALA A 170 10.05 -7.46 6.45
C ALA A 170 9.93 -7.70 4.94
N THR A 171 9.08 -8.67 4.55
CA THR A 171 8.83 -9.01 3.15
C THR A 171 8.17 -7.87 2.38
N LEU A 172 7.19 -7.20 2.99
CA LEU A 172 6.49 -6.07 2.38
C LEU A 172 7.47 -4.93 2.07
N ARG A 173 8.32 -4.56 3.03
CA ARG A 173 9.33 -3.52 2.84
C ARG A 173 10.35 -3.88 1.78
N GLU A 174 10.91 -5.08 1.84
CA GLU A 174 11.88 -5.55 0.83
C GLU A 174 11.31 -5.44 -0.59
N ARG A 175 10.05 -5.86 -0.79
CA ARG A 175 9.40 -5.79 -2.10
C ARG A 175 9.09 -4.38 -2.58
N VAL A 176 8.86 -3.45 -1.65
CA VAL A 176 8.60 -2.05 -1.99
C VAL A 176 9.92 -1.32 -2.28
N ASP A 177 10.96 -1.55 -1.49
CA ASP A 177 12.25 -0.86 -1.61
C ASP A 177 13.16 -1.44 -2.71
N ALA A 178 12.95 -2.69 -3.16
CA ALA A 178 13.70 -3.31 -4.25
C ALA A 178 13.28 -2.84 -5.67
N ARG A 179 12.55 -1.72 -5.77
CA ARG A 179 11.96 -1.18 -7.01
C ARG A 179 12.35 0.27 -7.22
#